data_AF-A0A317H5S5-F1
#
_entry.id   AF-A0A317H5S5-F1
#
_cell.length_a   1.000
_cell.length_b   1.000
_cell.length_c   1.000
_cell.angle_alpha   90.00
_cell.angle_beta   90.00
_cell.angle_gamma   90.00
#
_symmetry.space_group_name_H-M   'P 1'
#
loop_
_entity.id
_entity.type
_entity.pdbx_description
1 polymer ?
#
loop_
_entity_poly.entity_id
_entity_poly.type
_entity_poly.pdbx_seq_one_letter_code
_entity_poly.pdbx_strand_id
1 'polypeptide(L)'
;MKTKSTQQEILLNTRASFSKRRWSEKNPEDATPMSEREQLEKACWNGVFWEMVPEILSDSRKSMYLWQINELNSFIQLDLSEYPTPKENYYSLNPYASLPTKSVN
;
A
#
# COMPACT_ATOMS: atom_id res chain seq x y z
N MET A 1 -9.45 26.68 -13.45
CA MET A 1 -9.78 25.29 -13.86
C MET A 1 -9.54 24.39 -12.67
N LYS A 2 -10.51 23.55 -12.26
CA LYS A 2 -10.26 22.55 -11.22
C LYS A 2 -9.30 21.51 -11.81
N THR A 3 -8.08 21.43 -11.29
CA THR A 3 -7.15 20.33 -11.59
C THR A 3 -7.84 19.04 -11.17
N LYS A 4 -8.09 18.14 -12.13
CA LYS A 4 -8.56 16.80 -11.82
C LYS A 4 -7.35 16.06 -11.23
N SER A 5 -7.26 16.01 -9.91
CA SER A 5 -6.24 15.22 -9.22
C SER A 5 -6.68 13.76 -9.21
N THR A 6 -5.82 12.87 -9.67
CA THR A 6 -6.11 11.42 -9.62
C THR A 6 -5.49 10.84 -8.35
N GLN A 7 -6.32 10.19 -7.53
CA GLN A 7 -5.90 9.41 -6.37
C GLN A 7 -6.17 7.93 -6.67
N GLN A 8 -5.25 7.05 -6.27
CA GLN A 8 -5.39 5.62 -6.39
C GLN A 8 -5.14 4.97 -5.02
N GLU A 9 -6.10 4.17 -4.58
CA GLU A 9 -5.99 3.37 -3.37
C GLU A 9 -5.86 1.90 -3.76
N ILE A 10 -4.89 1.22 -3.15
CA ILE A 10 -4.66 -0.21 -3.36
C ILE A 10 -4.72 -0.91 -2.00
N LEU A 11 -5.54 -1.94 -1.87
CA LEU A 11 -5.60 -2.80 -0.70
C LEU A 11 -4.95 -4.15 -0.98
N LEU A 12 -3.82 -4.39 -0.33
CA LEU A 12 -3.07 -5.64 -0.41
C LEU A 12 -3.48 -6.56 0.73
N ASN A 13 -4.15 -7.67 0.40
CA ASN A 13 -4.50 -8.68 1.40
C ASN A 13 -3.24 -9.44 1.84
N THR A 14 -2.86 -9.30 3.11
CA THR A 14 -1.64 -9.93 3.64
C THR A 14 -1.72 -11.45 3.74
N ARG A 15 -2.92 -12.03 3.63
CA ARG A 15 -3.15 -13.49 3.61
C ARG A 15 -3.16 -14.09 2.20
N ALA A 16 -3.12 -13.26 1.16
CA ALA A 16 -3.13 -13.75 -0.21
C ALA A 16 -1.81 -14.44 -0.58
N SER A 17 -1.82 -15.33 -1.57
CA SER A 17 -0.64 -16.12 -1.94
C SER A 17 0.56 -15.29 -2.43
N PHE A 18 0.35 -14.05 -2.89
CA PHE A 18 1.44 -13.17 -3.32
C PHE A 18 2.31 -12.71 -2.15
N SER A 19 1.78 -12.58 -0.92
CA SER A 19 2.57 -12.17 0.25
C SER A 19 3.60 -13.22 0.67
N LYS A 20 3.33 -14.49 0.31
CA LYS A 20 4.20 -15.65 0.53
C LYS A 20 5.33 -15.78 -0.50
N ARG A 21 5.33 -14.97 -1.56
CA ARG A 21 6.45 -14.94 -2.49
C ARG A 21 7.66 -14.40 -1.72
N ARG A 22 8.76 -15.14 -1.76
CA ARG A 22 9.98 -14.77 -1.05
C ARG A 22 10.54 -13.49 -1.66
N TRP A 23 10.40 -12.39 -0.92
CA TRP A 23 10.99 -11.10 -1.27
C TRP A 23 12.49 -11.30 -1.23
N SER A 24 13.13 -11.38 -2.41
CA SER A 24 14.56 -11.71 -2.48
C SER A 24 15.34 -10.57 -1.84
N GLU A 25 15.82 -10.80 -0.62
CA GLU A 25 16.71 -9.87 0.05
C GLU A 25 18.04 -9.84 -0.68
N LYS A 26 18.46 -8.65 -1.10
CA LYS A 26 19.76 -8.46 -1.75
C LYS A 26 20.92 -8.90 -0.87
N ASN A 27 20.75 -8.95 0.46
CA ASN A 27 21.76 -9.36 1.43
C ASN A 27 21.13 -10.24 2.53
N PRO A 28 21.23 -11.57 2.44
CA PRO A 28 20.68 -12.48 3.44
C PRO A 28 21.43 -12.47 4.79
N GLU A 29 22.61 -11.83 4.85
CA GLU A 29 23.47 -11.81 6.03
C GLU A 29 23.07 -10.72 7.06
N ASP A 30 22.33 -9.70 6.63
CA ASP A 30 21.77 -8.63 7.47
C ASP A 30 20.27 -8.81 7.76
N ALA A 31 19.72 -9.98 7.40
CA ALA A 31 18.29 -10.25 7.49
C ALA A 31 17.87 -10.44 8.95
N THR A 32 17.38 -9.37 9.58
CA THR A 32 16.58 -9.50 10.79
C THR A 32 15.36 -10.37 10.48
N PRO A 33 14.93 -11.26 11.41
CA PRO A 33 13.73 -12.06 11.22
C PRO A 33 12.51 -11.14 11.19
N MET A 34 12.12 -10.73 9.98
CA MET A 34 10.93 -9.92 9.71
C MET A 34 9.76 -10.85 9.38
N SER A 35 8.59 -10.53 9.92
CA SER A 35 7.32 -11.19 9.57
C SER A 35 7.00 -10.99 8.08
N GLU A 36 6.17 -11.87 7.51
CA GLU A 36 5.73 -11.76 6.10
C GLU A 36 5.12 -10.39 5.78
N ARG A 37 4.46 -9.79 6.78
CA ARG A 37 3.85 -8.47 6.69
C ARG A 37 4.89 -7.36 6.57
N GLU A 38 5.90 -7.37 7.43
CA GLU A 38 6.98 -6.38 7.41
C GLU A 38 7.81 -6.50 6.13
N GLN A 39 8.01 -7.72 5.60
CA GLN A 39 8.68 -7.94 4.32
C GLN A 39 7.89 -7.32 3.16
N LEU A 40 6.58 -7.53 3.13
CA LEU A 40 5.69 -6.95 2.13
C LEU A 40 5.68 -5.41 2.20
N GLU A 41 5.63 -4.82 3.39
CA GLU A 41 5.71 -3.36 3.55
C GLU A 41 7.05 -2.80 3.06
N LYS A 42 8.16 -3.39 3.49
CA LYS A 42 9.51 -3.03 3.05
C LYS A 42 9.64 -3.08 1.52
N ALA A 43 9.02 -4.08 0.90
CA ALA A 43 9.03 -4.20 -0.55
C ALA A 43 8.13 -3.19 -1.27
N CYS A 44 7.03 -2.76 -0.65
CA CYS A 44 6.22 -1.65 -1.16
C CYS A 44 7.04 -0.34 -1.15
N TRP A 45 7.75 -0.07 -0.06
CA TRP A 45 8.63 1.11 0.06
C TRP A 45 9.81 1.08 -0.91
N ASN A 46 10.47 -0.08 -1.06
CA ASN A 46 11.64 -0.22 -1.92
C ASN A 46 11.30 -0.32 -3.42
N GLY A 47 10.01 -0.27 -3.77
CA GLY A 47 9.54 -0.36 -5.16
C GLY A 47 9.56 -1.77 -5.76
N VAL A 48 10.06 -2.78 -5.04
CA VAL A 48 10.08 -4.19 -5.46
C VAL A 48 8.66 -4.73 -5.69
N PHE A 49 7.68 -4.26 -4.91
CA PHE A 49 6.27 -4.62 -5.10
C PHE A 49 5.78 -4.30 -6.52
N TRP A 50 6.17 -3.14 -7.05
CA TRP A 50 5.77 -2.66 -8.37
C TRP A 50 6.34 -3.50 -9.51
N GLU A 51 7.49 -4.14 -9.29
CA GLU A 51 8.11 -5.06 -10.25
C GLU A 51 7.39 -6.41 -10.29
N MET A 52 6.75 -6.82 -9.19
CA MET A 52 6.09 -8.13 -9.08
C MET A 52 4.64 -8.15 -9.54
N VAL A 53 3.95 -7.01 -9.46
CA VAL A 53 2.58 -6.87 -9.94
C VAL A 53 2.47 -5.62 -10.83
N PRO A 54 3.19 -5.60 -11.96
CA PRO A 54 3.21 -4.45 -12.86
C PRO A 54 1.82 -4.12 -13.44
N GLU A 55 0.89 -5.07 -13.44
CA GLU A 55 -0.48 -4.92 -13.93
C GLU A 55 -1.29 -3.91 -13.10
N ILE A 56 -0.98 -3.73 -11.82
CA ILE A 56 -1.66 -2.72 -10.98
C ILE A 56 -1.26 -1.29 -11.39
N LEU A 57 -0.17 -1.16 -12.15
CA LEU A 57 0.46 0.10 -12.54
C LEU A 57 0.41 0.38 -14.04
N SER A 58 -0.31 -0.44 -14.83
CA SER A 58 -0.15 -0.44 -16.29
C SER A 58 -0.50 0.89 -16.96
N ASP A 59 -1.39 1.71 -16.37
CA ASP A 59 -1.85 2.98 -16.97
C ASP A 59 -1.51 4.26 -16.16
N SER A 60 -1.11 4.16 -14.90
CA SER A 60 -0.97 5.31 -13.97
C SER A 60 0.47 5.74 -13.66
N ARG A 61 1.49 5.07 -14.22
CA ARG A 61 2.91 5.28 -13.87
C ARG A 61 3.49 6.67 -14.12
N LYS A 62 2.89 7.51 -14.97
CA LYS A 62 3.58 8.73 -15.42
C LYS A 62 3.54 9.90 -14.43
N SER A 63 2.74 9.83 -13.37
CA SER A 63 2.61 10.97 -12.43
C SER A 63 2.27 10.62 -10.98
N MET A 64 2.06 9.35 -10.61
CA MET A 64 1.62 9.01 -9.24
C MET A 64 2.80 8.67 -8.31
N TYR A 65 2.79 9.27 -7.13
CA TYR A 65 3.72 8.99 -6.04
C TYR A 65 3.02 8.20 -4.94
N LEU A 66 3.73 7.25 -4.34
CA LEU A 66 3.30 6.59 -3.10
C LEU A 66 3.44 7.57 -1.94
N TRP A 67 2.32 8.03 -1.39
CA TRP A 67 2.31 9.01 -0.30
C TRP A 67 2.28 8.37 1.06
N GLN A 68 1.50 7.31 1.20
CA GLN A 68 1.29 6.67 2.49
C GLN A 68 1.10 5.17 2.33
N ILE A 69 1.65 4.44 3.29
CA ILE A 69 1.32 3.05 3.54
C ILE A 69 0.59 3.01 4.86
N ASN A 70 -0.61 2.45 4.85
CA ASN A 70 -1.43 2.28 6.04
C ASN A 70 -1.56 0.80 6.38
N GLU A 71 -1.17 0.48 7.59
CA GLU A 71 -1.27 -0.85 8.14
C GLU A 71 -2.67 -1.10 8.70
N LEU A 72 -3.39 -2.07 8.11
CA LEU A 72 -4.70 -2.52 8.58
C LEU A 72 -4.63 -3.96 9.07
N ASN A 73 -5.65 -4.44 9.80
CA ASN A 73 -5.62 -5.77 10.42
C ASN A 73 -5.25 -6.91 9.45
N SER A 74 -5.90 -6.97 8.28
CA SER A 74 -5.66 -8.01 7.26
C SER A 74 -5.18 -7.45 5.92
N PHE A 75 -4.89 -6.14 5.88
CA PHE A 75 -4.53 -5.45 4.65
C PHE A 75 -3.36 -4.51 4.87
N ILE A 76 -2.60 -4.27 3.82
CA ILE A 76 -1.72 -3.11 3.68
C ILE A 76 -2.37 -2.22 2.63
N GLN A 77 -2.67 -0.99 3.00
CA GLN A 77 -3.26 -0.01 2.10
C GLN A 77 -2.15 0.89 1.56
N LEU A 78 -2.08 1.05 0.25
CA LEU A 78 -1.18 1.97 -0.43
C LEU A 78 -2.01 3.12 -0.99
N ASP A 79 -1.64 4.34 -0.63
CA ASP A 79 -2.26 5.56 -1.15
C ASP A 79 -1.31 6.26 -2.12
N LEU A 80 -1.73 6.32 -3.38
CA LEU A 80 -0.98 6.98 -4.45
C LEU A 80 -1.74 8.22 -4.94
N SER A 81 -0.99 9.27 -5.27
CA SER A 81 -1.55 10.52 -5.80
C SER A 81 -0.49 11.27 -6.59
N GLU A 82 -0.92 12.10 -7.53
CA GLU A 82 -0.04 13.00 -8.27
C GLU A 82 0.48 14.16 -7.41
N TYR A 83 -0.33 14.58 -6.42
CA TYR A 83 -0.05 15.69 -5.53
C TYR A 83 -0.46 15.32 -4.09
N PRO A 84 0.12 15.96 -3.06
CA PRO A 84 -0.32 15.76 -1.69
C PRO A 84 -1.73 16.35 -1.54
N THR A 85 -2.74 15.50 -1.58
CA THR A 85 -4.15 15.88 -1.46
C THR A 85 -4.81 15.15 -0.30
N PRO A 86 -5.67 15.81 0.48
CA PRO A 86 -6.44 15.14 1.52
C PRO A 86 -7.23 13.97 0.93
N LYS A 87 -7.23 12.82 1.61
CA LYS A 87 -8.03 11.67 1.22
C LYS A 87 -9.45 11.82 1.78
N GLU A 88 -10.45 11.68 0.92
CA GLU A 88 -11.84 11.65 1.35
C GLU A 88 -12.24 10.23 1.76
N ASN A 89 -12.47 10.02 3.06
CA ASN A 89 -12.85 8.70 3.61
C ASN A 89 -14.12 8.12 2.98
N TYR A 90 -15.01 8.96 2.45
CA TYR A 90 -16.25 8.53 1.80
C TYR A 90 -16.00 7.66 0.56
N TYR A 91 -14.93 7.92 -0.18
CA TYR A 91 -14.55 7.16 -1.37
C TYR A 91 -13.48 6.10 -1.09
N SER A 92 -13.13 5.91 0.19
CA SER A 92 -12.07 5.01 0.60
C SER A 92 -12.51 3.54 0.43
N LEU A 93 -11.61 2.72 -0.10
CA LEU A 93 -11.77 1.28 -0.13
C LEU A 93 -11.52 0.65 1.25
N ASN A 94 -10.87 1.37 2.16
CA ASN A 94 -10.58 0.91 3.51
C ASN A 94 -11.88 0.51 4.25
N PRO A 95 -12.07 -0.78 4.57
CA PRO A 95 -13.29 -1.26 5.21
C PRO A 95 -13.45 -0.76 6.66
N TYR A 96 -12.39 -0.18 7.24
CA TYR A 96 -12.38 0.39 8.58
C TYR A 96 -12.61 1.91 8.58
N ALA A 97 -12.62 2.58 7.43
CA ALA A 97 -12.72 4.04 7.34
C ALA A 97 -14.08 4.60 7.81
N SER A 98 -15.13 3.77 7.79
CA SER A 98 -16.49 4.13 8.22
C SER A 98 -16.89 3.50 9.55
N LEU A 99 -15.99 2.76 10.21
CA LEU A 99 -16.30 2.20 11.51
C LEU A 99 -16.38 3.31 12.56
N PRO A 100 -17.43 3.35 13.40
CA PRO A 100 -17.47 4.26 14.52
C PRO A 100 -16.26 3.97 15.40
N THR A 101 -15.43 4.98 15.63
CA THR A 101 -14.37 4.92 16.64
C THR A 101 -15.02 4.55 17.96
N LYS A 102 -14.80 3.32 18.43
CA LYS A 102 -15.12 2.97 19.81
C LYS A 102 -14.21 3.83 20.67
N SER A 103 -14.74 4.91 21.24
CA SER A 103 -14.05 5.62 22.32
C SER A 103 -13.96 4.64 23.50
N VAL A 104 -12.78 4.07 23.68
CA VAL A 104 -12.41 3.45 24.95
C VAL A 104 -12.24 4.60 25.94
N ASN A 105 -13.21 4.74 26.86
CA ASN A 105 -13.05 5.49 28.10
C ASN A 105 -12.16 4.71 29.06
#